data_AF-A0A953IJG3-F1
#
_entry.id   AF-A0A953IJG3-F1
#
_cell.length_a   1.000
_cell.length_b   1.000
_cell.length_c   1.000
_cell.angle_alpha   90.00
_cell.angle_beta   90.00
_cell.angle_gamma   90.00
#
_symmetry.space_group_name_H-M   'P 1'
#
loop_
_entity.id
_entity.type
_entity.pdbx_description
1 polymer ?
#
loop_
_entity_poly.entity_id
_entity_poly.type
_entity_poly.pdbx_seq_one_letter_code
_entity_poly.pdbx_strand_id
1 'polypeptide(L)'
;HRKTEELGLELSRVYLRMARVEPKVASLREIRTLRASEFAPLRAAGVLLCAQRWPAAFLKRASKLFSDRAPEVREAVLDGLVCATVQLPLSEKDQNAVMQLLDAASRDESDAVRAASEDTAVLLGM
;
A
#
# COMPACT_ATOMS: atom_id res chain seq x y z
N HIS A 1 -24.94 6.80 -6.61
CA HIS A 1 -23.48 6.74 -6.72
C HIS A 1 -22.76 7.56 -5.65
N ARG A 2 -23.02 8.86 -5.49
CA ARG A 2 -22.36 9.73 -4.49
C ARG A 2 -22.34 9.17 -3.04
N LYS A 3 -23.49 8.71 -2.55
CA LYS A 3 -23.63 8.14 -1.19
C LYS A 3 -22.81 6.84 -0.99
N THR A 4 -22.61 6.06 -2.05
CA THR A 4 -21.85 4.80 -2.00
C THR A 4 -20.34 5.06 -1.98
N GLU A 5 -19.89 6.10 -2.70
CA GLU A 5 -18.50 6.55 -2.68
C GLU A 5 -18.12 7.16 -1.33
N GLU A 6 -19.00 7.99 -0.75
CA GLU A 6 -18.83 8.53 0.61
C GLU A 6 -18.69 7.40 1.65
N LEU A 7 -19.57 6.40 1.61
CA LEU A 7 -19.47 5.23 2.49
C LEU A 7 -18.16 4.46 2.28
N GLY A 8 -17.69 4.33 1.03
CA GLY A 8 -16.40 3.69 0.73
C GLY A 8 -15.21 4.44 1.31
N LEU A 9 -15.24 5.78 1.27
CA LEU A 9 -14.21 6.65 1.86
C LEU A 9 -14.25 6.64 3.39
N GLU A 10 -15.44 6.66 3.99
CA GLU A 10 -15.57 6.54 5.46
C GLU A 10 -15.05 5.20 5.94
N LEU A 11 -15.43 4.11 5.25
CA LEU A 11 -15.01 2.77 5.60
C LEU A 11 -13.49 2.58 5.44
N SER A 12 -12.89 3.13 4.38
CA SER A 12 -11.42 3.08 4.22
C SER A 12 -10.70 3.82 5.35
N ARG A 13 -11.19 5.00 5.76
CA ARG A 13 -10.66 5.76 6.90
C ARG A 13 -10.75 4.98 8.21
N VAL A 14 -11.87 4.29 8.45
CA VAL A 14 -12.03 3.43 9.64
C VAL A 14 -10.97 2.33 9.62
N TYR A 15 -10.84 1.60 8.52
CA TYR A 15 -9.84 0.53 8.40
C TYR A 15 -8.41 1.05 8.57
N LEU A 16 -8.06 2.18 7.97
CA LEU A 16 -6.74 2.80 8.11
C LEU A 16 -6.44 3.25 9.54
N ARG A 17 -7.42 3.86 10.22
CA ARG A 17 -7.27 4.24 11.63
C ARG A 17 -7.10 3.01 12.51
N MET A 18 -7.88 1.97 12.28
CA MET A 18 -7.77 0.73 13.05
C MET A 18 -6.44 0.02 12.81
N ALA A 19 -5.93 0.03 11.57
CA ALA A 19 -4.63 -0.51 11.20
C ALA A 19 -3.50 0.07 12.09
N ARG A 20 -3.55 1.39 12.34
CA ARG A 20 -2.58 2.12 13.18
C ARG A 20 -2.70 1.83 14.68
N VAL A 21 -3.90 1.51 15.16
CA VAL A 21 -4.16 1.30 16.61
C VAL A 21 -4.01 -0.16 16.98
N GLU A 22 -4.45 -1.07 16.13
CA GLU A 22 -4.41 -2.50 16.35
C GLU A 22 -4.13 -3.25 15.04
N PRO A 23 -2.87 -3.66 14.77
CA PRO A 23 -2.47 -4.28 13.50
C PRO A 23 -3.13 -5.65 13.24
N LYS A 24 -3.91 -6.17 14.20
CA LYS A 24 -4.67 -7.43 14.09
C LYS A 24 -6.17 -7.25 13.87
N VAL A 25 -6.67 -6.02 13.70
CA VAL A 25 -8.11 -5.74 13.55
C VAL A 25 -8.76 -6.48 12.38
N ALA A 26 -8.13 -6.50 11.21
CA ALA A 26 -8.73 -7.09 10.03
C ALA A 26 -8.21 -8.51 9.82
N SER A 27 -9.13 -9.45 9.67
CA SER A 27 -8.84 -10.83 9.28
C SER A 27 -8.26 -10.89 7.87
N LEU A 28 -7.60 -12.01 7.55
CA LEU A 28 -7.09 -12.26 6.20
C LEU A 28 -8.22 -12.27 5.14
N ARG A 29 -9.43 -12.68 5.53
CA ARG A 29 -10.60 -12.68 4.66
C ARG A 29 -11.03 -11.25 4.34
N GLU A 30 -11.15 -10.39 5.36
CA GLU A 30 -11.51 -8.98 5.19
C GLU A 30 -10.48 -8.24 4.34
N ILE A 31 -9.18 -8.44 4.59
CA ILE A 31 -8.11 -7.81 3.79
C ILE A 31 -8.15 -8.27 2.33
N ARG A 32 -8.50 -9.53 2.06
CA ARG A 32 -8.72 -10.00 0.68
C ARG A 32 -9.94 -9.35 0.04
N THR A 33 -11.04 -9.23 0.78
CA THR A 33 -12.25 -8.55 0.30
C THR A 33 -11.98 -7.08 -0.01
N LEU A 34 -11.27 -6.36 0.86
CA LEU A 34 -10.90 -4.96 0.65
C LEU A 34 -10.06 -4.77 -0.61
N ARG A 35 -9.03 -5.59 -0.82
CA ARG A 35 -8.19 -5.55 -2.03
C ARG A 35 -8.90 -5.95 -3.32
N ALA A 36 -10.02 -6.68 -3.22
CA ALA A 36 -10.86 -7.03 -4.36
C ALA A 36 -12.00 -6.03 -4.60
N SER A 37 -12.12 -4.98 -3.78
CA SER A 37 -13.18 -3.98 -3.88
C SER A 37 -13.08 -3.21 -5.20
N GLU A 38 -14.23 -2.84 -5.77
CA GLU A 38 -14.29 -1.93 -6.91
C GLU A 38 -13.85 -0.50 -6.55
N PHE A 39 -13.92 -0.15 -5.26
CA PHE A 39 -13.55 1.16 -4.73
C PHE A 39 -12.04 1.23 -4.43
N ALA A 40 -11.33 2.11 -5.13
CA ALA A 40 -9.89 2.31 -4.96
C ALA A 40 -9.47 2.62 -3.50
N PRO A 41 -10.19 3.48 -2.73
CA PRO A 41 -9.82 3.73 -1.34
C PRO A 41 -9.85 2.49 -0.45
N LEU A 42 -10.78 1.54 -0.70
CA LEU A 42 -10.85 0.28 0.03
C LEU A 42 -9.72 -0.66 -0.37
N ARG A 43 -9.34 -0.69 -1.65
CA ARG A 43 -8.17 -1.45 -2.10
C ARG A 43 -6.88 -0.92 -1.46
N ALA A 44 -6.68 0.40 -1.46
CA ALA A 44 -5.57 1.08 -0.81
C ALA A 44 -5.49 0.74 0.69
N ALA A 45 -6.61 0.81 1.41
CA ALA A 45 -6.67 0.40 2.81
C ALA A 45 -6.28 -1.09 3.01
N GLY A 46 -6.75 -1.96 2.12
CA GLY A 46 -6.37 -3.38 2.14
C GLY A 46 -4.88 -3.64 1.86
N VAL A 47 -4.23 -2.80 1.05
CA VAL A 47 -2.79 -2.83 0.82
C VAL A 47 -2.04 -2.50 2.11
N LEU A 48 -2.38 -1.37 2.75
CA LEU A 48 -1.71 -0.91 3.97
C LEU A 48 -1.90 -1.87 5.15
N LEU A 49 -3.11 -2.41 5.33
CA LEU A 49 -3.38 -3.46 6.32
C LEU A 49 -2.53 -4.72 6.08
N CYS A 50 -2.29 -5.09 4.81
CA CYS A 50 -1.45 -6.22 4.47
C CYS A 50 0.03 -5.94 4.78
N ALA A 51 0.52 -4.74 4.47
CA ALA A 51 1.89 -4.32 4.77
C ALA A 51 2.16 -4.32 6.27
N GLN A 52 1.21 -3.80 7.05
CA GLN A 52 1.31 -3.76 8.51
C GLN A 52 1.29 -5.16 9.14
N ARG A 53 0.35 -6.01 8.72
CA ARG A 53 0.13 -7.30 9.39
C ARG A 53 1.08 -8.40 8.93
N TRP A 54 1.47 -8.38 7.66
CA TRP A 54 2.31 -9.40 7.04
C TRP A 54 3.37 -8.78 6.11
N PRO A 55 4.35 -8.04 6.66
CA PRO A 55 5.32 -7.29 5.88
C PRO A 55 6.08 -8.17 4.87
N ALA A 56 6.55 -9.36 5.27
CA ALA A 56 7.22 -10.29 4.36
C ALA A 56 6.34 -10.77 3.19
N ALA A 57 5.04 -10.98 3.43
CA ALA A 57 4.11 -11.40 2.38
C ALA A 57 3.71 -10.24 1.47
N PHE A 58 3.66 -9.03 2.03
CA PHE A 58 3.43 -7.81 1.29
C PHE A 58 4.60 -7.49 0.35
N LEU A 59 5.85 -7.53 0.82
CA LEU A 59 7.03 -7.26 -0.01
C LEU A 59 7.08 -8.16 -1.26
N LYS A 60 6.77 -9.45 -1.10
CA LYS A 60 6.67 -10.42 -2.21
C LYS A 60 5.58 -10.11 -3.24
N ARG A 61 4.63 -9.24 -2.91
CA ARG A 61 3.47 -8.89 -3.74
C ARG A 61 3.45 -7.42 -4.15
N ALA A 62 4.35 -6.58 -3.62
CA ALA A 62 4.32 -5.14 -3.79
C ALA A 62 4.26 -4.75 -5.28
N SER A 63 5.12 -5.32 -6.12
CA SER A 63 5.12 -5.06 -7.57
C SER A 63 3.79 -5.42 -8.25
N LYS A 64 3.14 -6.52 -7.83
CA LYS A 64 1.83 -6.91 -8.37
C LYS A 64 0.72 -5.96 -7.92
N LEU A 65 0.79 -5.49 -6.68
CA LEU A 65 -0.17 -4.52 -6.13
C LEU A 65 0.00 -3.14 -6.78
N PHE A 66 1.22 -2.77 -7.14
CA PHE A 66 1.53 -1.52 -7.83
C PHE A 66 1.00 -1.48 -9.26
N SER A 67 0.65 -2.62 -9.87
CA SER A 67 -0.03 -2.65 -11.17
C SER A 67 -1.53 -2.30 -11.11
N ASP A 68 -2.06 -1.82 -9.97
CA ASP A 68 -3.44 -1.36 -9.89
C ASP A 68 -3.64 -0.10 -10.77
N ARG A 69 -4.81 -0.03 -11.42
CA ARG A 69 -5.18 1.09 -12.28
C ARG A 69 -5.34 2.41 -11.52
N ALA A 70 -5.65 2.35 -10.23
CA ALA A 70 -5.95 3.52 -9.42
C ALA A 70 -4.67 4.07 -8.75
N PRO A 71 -4.34 5.36 -8.94
CA PRO A 71 -3.11 5.94 -8.39
C PRO A 71 -3.07 5.89 -6.87
N GLU A 72 -4.21 6.01 -6.17
CA GLU A 72 -4.24 5.95 -4.70
C GLU A 72 -3.86 4.57 -4.16
N VAL A 73 -4.07 3.51 -4.95
CA VAL A 73 -3.63 2.16 -4.59
C VAL A 73 -2.13 2.02 -4.79
N ARG A 74 -1.59 2.61 -5.87
CA ARG A 74 -0.15 2.62 -6.14
C ARG A 74 0.63 3.41 -5.09
N GLU A 75 0.12 4.58 -4.71
CA GLU A 75 0.61 5.37 -3.57
C GLU A 75 0.58 4.58 -2.27
N ALA A 76 -0.53 3.89 -1.96
CA ALA A 76 -0.64 3.03 -0.78
C ALA A 76 0.36 1.85 -0.78
N VAL A 77 0.84 1.40 -1.94
CA VAL A 77 1.92 0.41 -2.01
C VAL A 77 3.24 1.03 -1.55
N LEU A 78 3.54 2.25 -1.97
CA LEU A 78 4.76 2.97 -1.59
C LEU A 78 4.80 3.23 -0.07
N ASP A 79 3.70 3.74 0.49
CA ASP A 79 3.51 3.85 1.95
C ASP A 79 3.66 2.48 2.65
N GLY A 80 3.14 1.44 2.02
CA GLY A 80 3.26 0.06 2.50
C GLY A 80 4.72 -0.42 2.54
N LEU A 81 5.58 0.01 1.62
CA LEU A 81 7.02 -0.31 1.65
C LEU A 81 7.66 0.26 2.91
N VAL A 82 7.48 1.57 3.16
CA VAL A 82 7.99 2.22 4.38
C VAL A 82 7.50 1.51 5.63
N CYS A 83 6.20 1.19 5.68
CA CYS A 83 5.62 0.51 6.83
C CYS A 83 6.19 -0.90 7.04
N ALA A 84 6.42 -1.64 5.95
CA ALA A 84 6.95 -2.99 6.01
C ALA A 84 8.43 -3.01 6.43
N THR A 85 9.24 -2.05 5.95
CA THR A 85 10.68 -1.99 6.26
C THR A 85 10.97 -1.56 7.69
N VAL A 86 10.13 -0.72 8.29
CA VAL A 86 10.21 -0.37 9.72
C VAL A 86 10.06 -1.63 10.59
N GLN A 87 9.22 -2.58 10.18
CA GLN A 87 8.95 -3.80 10.95
C GLN A 87 9.88 -4.96 10.59
N LEU A 88 10.37 -4.99 9.36
CA LEU A 88 11.20 -6.06 8.83
C LEU A 88 12.26 -5.46 7.92
N PRO A 89 13.53 -5.39 8.37
CA PRO A 89 14.63 -4.92 7.53
C PRO A 89 14.71 -5.71 6.22
N LEU A 90 14.99 -5.01 5.13
CA LEU A 90 15.06 -5.62 3.81
C LEU A 90 16.29 -6.54 3.68
N SER A 91 16.09 -7.71 3.08
CA SER A 91 17.21 -8.46 2.53
C SER A 91 17.77 -7.77 1.28
N GLU A 92 19.01 -8.05 0.90
CA GLU A 92 19.62 -7.53 -0.34
C GLU A 92 18.73 -7.80 -1.58
N LYS A 93 18.11 -8.97 -1.64
CA LYS A 93 17.16 -9.33 -2.71
C LYS A 93 15.93 -8.42 -2.69
N ASP A 94 15.39 -8.14 -1.50
CA ASP A 94 14.21 -7.29 -1.37
C ASP A 94 14.55 -5.82 -1.65
N GLN A 95 15.77 -5.36 -1.30
CA GLN A 95 16.24 -4.02 -1.66
C GLN A 95 16.26 -3.80 -3.17
N ASN A 96 16.81 -4.74 -3.95
CA ASN A 96 16.81 -4.66 -5.41
C ASN A 96 15.38 -4.62 -5.98
N ALA A 97 14.47 -5.43 -5.44
CA ALA A 97 13.06 -5.44 -5.87
C ALA A 97 12.35 -4.11 -5.54
N VAL A 98 12.65 -3.53 -4.38
CA VAL A 98 12.14 -2.20 -3.96
C VAL A 98 12.69 -1.10 -4.86
N MET A 99 13.99 -1.09 -5.16
CA MET A 99 14.57 -0.10 -6.08
C MET A 99 13.94 -0.16 -7.48
N GLN A 100 13.73 -1.36 -8.02
CA GLN A 100 13.04 -1.53 -9.31
C GLN A 100 11.61 -0.99 -9.27
N LEU A 101 10.92 -1.17 -8.14
CA LEU A 101 9.57 -0.66 -7.95
C LEU A 101 9.55 0.88 -7.84
N LEU A 102 10.51 1.47 -7.14
CA LEU A 102 10.67 2.93 -7.02
C LEU A 102 11.01 3.56 -8.38
N ASP A 103 11.88 2.93 -9.17
CA ASP A 103 12.19 3.37 -10.53
C ASP A 103 10.99 3.24 -11.49
N ALA A 104 10.11 2.25 -11.29
CA ALA A 104 8.85 2.20 -12.00
C ALA A 104 7.91 3.34 -11.57
N ALA A 105 7.85 3.63 -10.27
CA ALA A 105 6.99 4.65 -9.69
C ALA A 105 7.41 6.09 -10.04
N SER A 106 8.70 6.36 -10.19
CA SER A 106 9.21 7.67 -10.64
C SER A 106 8.79 8.02 -12.08
N ARG A 107 8.42 7.00 -12.86
CA ARG A 107 7.93 7.12 -14.24
C ARG A 107 6.41 6.94 -14.35
N ASP A 108 5.71 6.92 -13.22
CA ASP A 108 4.25 6.82 -13.19
C ASP A 108 3.60 8.02 -13.89
N GLU A 109 2.41 7.78 -14.45
CA GLU A 109 1.58 8.82 -15.08
C GLU A 109 1.01 9.81 -14.06
N SER A 110 0.87 9.39 -12.79
CA SER A 110 0.35 10.21 -11.69
C SER A 110 1.47 10.97 -11.00
N ASP A 111 1.35 12.30 -10.95
CA ASP A 111 2.26 13.17 -10.20
C ASP A 111 2.34 12.79 -8.71
N ALA A 112 1.21 12.40 -8.12
CA ALA A 112 1.16 11.98 -6.71
C ALA A 112 2.00 10.72 -6.46
N VAL A 113 1.92 9.74 -7.37
CA VAL A 113 2.71 8.50 -7.26
C VAL A 113 4.19 8.79 -7.48
N ARG A 114 4.54 9.67 -8.41
CA ARG A 114 5.93 10.10 -8.62
C ARG A 114 6.50 10.78 -7.38
N ALA A 115 5.79 11.74 -6.80
CA ALA A 115 6.20 12.41 -5.57
C ALA A 115 6.36 11.41 -4.41
N ALA A 116 5.39 10.51 -4.22
CA ALA A 116 5.45 9.46 -3.20
C ALA A 116 6.64 8.51 -3.41
N SER A 117 7.10 8.30 -4.65
CA SER A 117 8.28 7.47 -4.93
C SER A 117 9.56 8.10 -4.43
N GLU A 118 9.72 9.42 -4.63
CA GLU A 118 10.87 10.19 -4.15
C GLU A 118 10.90 10.19 -2.61
N ASP A 119 9.77 10.48 -1.98
CA ASP A 119 9.64 10.46 -0.51
C ASP A 119 9.94 9.07 0.06
N THR A 120 9.47 8.02 -0.61
CA THR A 120 9.73 6.63 -0.19
C THR A 120 11.21 6.29 -0.31
N ALA A 121 11.88 6.67 -1.39
CA ALA A 121 13.32 6.44 -1.57
C ALA A 121 14.11 7.10 -0.42
N VAL A 122 13.81 8.36 -0.11
CA VAL A 122 14.43 9.10 0.99
C VAL A 122 14.20 8.40 2.34
N LEU A 123 12.97 7.98 2.64
CA LEU A 123 12.63 7.31 3.91
C LEU A 123 13.29 5.93 4.05
N LEU A 124 13.57 5.25 2.95
CA LEU A 124 14.25 3.95 2.94
C LEU A 124 15.78 4.07 2.85
N GLY A 125 16.31 5.28 2.62
CA GLY A 125 17.74 5.51 2.43
C GLY A 125 18.27 4.93 1.12
N MET A 126 17.47 5.00 0.05
CA MET A 126 17.76 4.47 -1.29
C MET A 126 17.93 5.58 -2.34
#